data_AF-A0A372NPH5-F1
#
_entry.id   AF-A0A372NPH5-F1
#
_cell.length_a   1.000
_cell.length_b   1.000
_cell.length_c   1.000
_cell.angle_alpha   90.00
_cell.angle_beta   90.00
_cell.angle_gamma   90.00
#
_symmetry.space_group_name_H-M   'P 1'
#
loop_
_entity.id
_entity.type
_entity.pdbx_description
1 polymer ?
#
loop_
_entity_poly.entity_id
_entity_poly.type
_entity_poly.pdbx_seq_one_letter_code
_entity_poly.pdbx_strand_id
1 'polypeptide(L)' 'MGLGAPEIILIIIAILLLFGGKKIPQLMRGLGQGVKEFKTAQEDAKSSVKED' A
#
# COMPACT_ATOMS: atom_id res chain seq x y z
N MET A 1 2.10 -1.20 30.00
CA MET A 1 1.96 0.13 29.37
C MET A 1 2.11 -0.08 27.88
N GLY A 2 0.99 -0.09 27.15
CA GLY A 2 1.01 -0.20 25.69
C GLY A 2 1.28 1.17 25.06
N LEU A 3 1.67 1.20 23.79
CA LEU A 3 1.81 2.44 23.04
C LEU A 3 0.46 3.18 23.04
N GLY A 4 0.42 4.33 23.70
CA GLY A 4 -0.75 5.18 23.70
C GLY A 4 -0.95 5.85 22.34
N ALA A 5 -2.15 6.39 22.14
CA ALA A 5 -2.42 7.31 21.03
C ALA A 5 -1.34 8.41 20.85
N PRO A 6 -0.80 9.05 21.92
CA PRO A 6 0.24 10.06 21.76
C PRO A 6 1.57 9.51 21.22
N GLU A 7 2.06 8.35 21.69
CA GLU A 7 3.30 7.76 21.13
C GLU A 7 3.15 7.39 19.65
N ILE A 8 2.00 6.86 19.24
CA ILE A 8 1.73 6.51 17.84
C ILE A 8 1.77 7.77 16.96
N ILE A 9 1.18 8.87 17.40
CA ILE A 9 1.20 10.15 16.68
C ILE A 9 2.62 10.69 16.53
N LEU A 10 3.45 10.59 17.57
CA LEU A 10 4.86 11.00 17.53
C LEU A 10 5.64 10.18 16.50
N ILE A 11 5.43 8.87 16.45
CA ILE A 11 6.06 7.97 15.47
C ILE A 11 5.64 8.33 14.05
N ILE A 12 4.35 8.59 13.82
CA ILE A 12 3.85 9.00 12.51
C ILE A 12 4.47 10.34 12.09
N ILE A 13 4.55 11.32 13.00
CA ILE A 13 5.20 12.61 12.71
C ILE A 13 6.68 12.40 12.36
N ALA A 14 7.40 11.56 13.10
CA ALA A 14 8.80 11.26 12.80
C ALA A 14 8.96 10.65 11.39
N ILE A 15 8.12 9.68 11.02
CA ILE A 15 8.10 9.08 9.68
C ILE A 15 7.77 10.14 8.62
N LEU A 16 6.80 11.01 8.88
CA LEU A 16 6.42 12.09 7.95
C LEU A 16 7.54 13.13 7.77
N LEU A 17 8.36 13.39 8.79
CA LEU A 17 9.53 14.28 8.66
C LEU A 17 10.65 13.62 7.86
N LEU A 18 10.91 12.32 8.08
CA LEU A 18 11.96 11.59 7.37
C LEU A 18 11.63 11.37 5.89
N PHE A 19 10.41 10.97 5.59
CA PHE A 19 9.99 10.62 4.23
C PHE A 19 9.26 11.77 3.53
N GLY A 20 8.72 12.75 4.27
CA GLY A 20 7.86 13.80 3.72
C GLY A 20 6.42 13.32 3.55
N GLY A 21 5.45 14.18 3.88
CA GLY A 21 4.02 13.82 3.83
C GLY A 21 3.48 13.44 2.45
N LYS A 22 4.23 13.74 1.37
CA LYS A 22 3.85 13.38 -0.01
C LYS A 22 4.40 12.02 -0.47
N LYS A 23 5.48 11.50 0.12
CA LYS A 23 6.08 10.22 -0.33
C LYS A 23 5.25 9.01 0.07
N ILE A 24 4.73 8.99 1.29
CA ILE A 24 3.83 7.93 1.79
C ILE A 24 2.62 7.70 0.85
N PRO A 25 1.82 8.72 0.48
CA PRO A 25 0.69 8.53 -0.44
C PRO A 25 1.12 8.24 -1.89
N GLN A 26 2.28 8.74 -2.33
CA GLN A 26 2.81 8.44 -3.66
C GLN A 26 3.24 6.97 -3.78
N LEU A 27 3.90 6.43 -2.75
CA LEU A 27 4.26 5.01 -2.66
C LEU A 27 3.02 4.12 -2.59
N MET A 28 2.02 4.49 -1.79
CA MET A 28 0.75 3.76 -1.73
C MET A 28 0.02 3.74 -3.07
N ARG A 29 0.00 4.87 -3.80
CA ARG A 29 -0.59 4.92 -5.15
C ARG A 29 0.14 3.98 -6.11
N GLY A 30 1.46 4.03 -6.17
CA GLY A 30 2.25 3.15 -7.03
C GLY A 30 2.09 1.67 -6.68
N LEU A 31 2.15 1.32 -5.40
CA LEU A 31 1.91 -0.04 -4.93
C LEU A 31 0.48 -0.50 -5.24
N GLY A 32 -0.52 0.36 -5.03
CA GLY A 32 -1.92 0.06 -5.30
C GLY A 32 -2.20 -0.18 -6.79
N GLN A 33 -1.57 0.58 -7.68
CA GLN A 33 -1.64 0.34 -9.12
C GLN A 33 -0.99 -1.00 -9.51
N GLY A 34 0.20 -1.30 -8.98
CA GLY A 34 0.88 -2.57 -9.24
C GLY A 34 0.08 -3.79 -8.74
N VAL A 35 -0.49 -3.70 -7.54
CA VAL A 35 -1.36 -4.75 -6.99
C VAL A 35 -2.63 -4.94 -7.84
N LYS A 36 -3.22 -3.84 -8.33
CA LYS A 36 -4.39 -3.89 -9.20
C LYS A 36 -4.08 -4.59 -10.52
N GLU A 37 -3.01 -4.19 -11.21
CA GLU A 37 -2.58 -4.81 -12.46
C GLU A 37 -2.24 -6.29 -12.28
N PHE A 38 -1.54 -6.63 -11.19
CA PHE A 38 -1.23 -8.02 -10.86
C PHE A 38 -2.49 -8.86 -10.65
N LYS A 39 -3.49 -8.31 -9.95
CA LYS A 39 -4.77 -9.01 -9.72
C LYS A 39 -5.54 -9.21 -11.02
N THR A 40 -5.63 -8.18 -11.87
CA THR A 40 -6.28 -8.27 -13.19
C THR A 40 -5.61 -9.35 -14.05
N ALA A 41 -4.28 -9.35 -14.17
CA ALA A 41 -3.56 -10.36 -14.93
C ALA A 41 -3.78 -11.80 -14.39
N GLN A 42 -3.91 -11.96 -13.07
CA GLN A 42 -4.27 -13.27 -12.49
C GLN A 42 -5.70 -13.70 -12.82
N GLU A 43 -6.66 -12.76 -12.83
CA GLU A 43 -8.06 -13.03 -13.16
C GLU A 43 -8.21 -13.40 -14.64
N ASP A 44 -7.52 -12.70 -15.53
CA ASP A 44 -7.47 -13.00 -16.96
C ASP A 44 -6.86 -14.40 -17.21
N ALA A 45 -5.72 -14.69 -16.59
CA ALA A 45 -5.05 -15.99 -16.70
C ALA A 45 -5.90 -17.16 -16.17
N LYS A 46 -6.72 -16.94 -15.13
CA LYS A 46 -7.66 -17.96 -14.63
C LYS A 46 -8.86 -18.15 -15.53
N SER A 47 -9.28 -17.11 -16.24
CA SER A 47 -10.44 -17.16 -17.14
C SER A 47 -10.08 -17.89 -18.42
N SER A 48 -8.89 -17.64 -18.98
CA SER A 48 -8.37 -18.34 -20.15
C SER A 48 -8.11 -19.84 -19.94
N VAL A 49 -7.93 -20.29 -18.69
CA VAL A 49 -7.72 -21.72 -18.35
C VAL A 49 -9.05 -22.47 -18.15
N LYS A 50 -10.18 -21.75 -18.05
CA LYS A 50 -11.51 -22.36 -17.85
C LYS A 50 -12.32 -22.54 -19.14
N GLU A 51 -11.79 -22.07 -20.27
CA GLU A 51 -12.46 -22.14 -21.58
C GLU A 51 -11.98 -23.32 -22.46
N ASP A 52 -11.12 -24.20 -21.91
CA ASP A 52 -10.71 -25.50 -22.50
C ASP A 52 -11.31 -26.70 -21.74
#